data_AF-A0A016UKS1-F1
#
_entry.id   AF-A0A016UKS1-F1
#
_cell.length_a   1.000
_cell.length_b   1.000
_cell.length_c   1.000
_cell.angle_alpha   90.00
_cell.angle_beta   90.00
_cell.angle_gamma   90.00
#
_symmetry.space_group_name_H-M   'P 1'
#
loop_
_entity.id
_entity.type
_entity.pdbx_description
1 polymer ?
#
loop_
_entity_poly.entity_id
_entity_poly.type
_entity_poly.pdbx_seq_one_letter_code
_entity_poly.pdbx_strand_id
1 'polypeptide(L)'
;MARIPQAWRDSIIVPIFKRKGDVMDCTNYRGIKLIAHTMKIYERLVDMRLRGVVEIAPDQFGFIPERSAIDAIFIARQVMEKYREKNKPCHIAFLDLEKAYDRLPRSILWEVMRERGIPEYMVNIVQDMYDGATARVRTRDERIIRIRLSV
;
A
#
# COMPACT_ATOMS: atom_id res chain seq x y z
N MET A 1 7.63 22.67 14.06
CA MET A 1 7.47 21.72 12.95
C MET A 1 6.04 21.85 12.44
N ALA A 2 5.83 22.06 11.14
CA ALA A 2 4.48 22.20 10.58
C ALA A 2 3.74 20.86 10.70
N ARG A 3 2.49 20.89 11.19
CA ARG A 3 1.65 19.71 11.33
C ARG A 3 0.64 19.60 10.18
N ILE A 4 0.23 18.38 9.86
CA ILE A 4 -0.88 18.10 8.95
C ILE A 4 -2.14 18.77 9.50
N PRO A 5 -2.84 19.60 8.69
CA PRO A 5 -4.09 20.22 9.10
C PRO A 5 -5.13 19.19 9.52
N GLN A 6 -5.91 19.50 10.56
CA GLN A 6 -6.94 18.58 11.06
C GLN A 6 -7.94 18.15 9.97
N ALA A 7 -8.28 19.08 9.06
CA ALA A 7 -9.18 18.82 7.94
C ALA A 7 -8.67 17.72 6.97
N TRP A 8 -7.37 17.42 6.96
CA TRP A 8 -6.78 16.39 6.11
C TRP A 8 -6.75 15.02 6.78
N ARG A 9 -6.96 14.95 8.10
CA ARG A 9 -6.92 13.73 8.90
C ARG A 9 -8.20 12.92 8.80
N ASP A 10 -9.30 13.54 8.36
CA ASP A 10 -10.58 12.88 8.20
C ASP A 10 -10.72 12.19 6.84
N SER A 11 -11.28 10.98 6.85
CA SER A 11 -11.48 10.19 5.64
C SER A 11 -12.81 9.43 5.64
N ILE A 12 -13.22 8.98 4.46
CA ILE A 12 -14.43 8.15 4.27
C ILE A 12 -14.01 6.83 3.63
N ILE A 13 -14.31 5.71 4.27
CA ILE A 13 -14.11 4.38 3.72
C ILE A 13 -15.36 3.97 2.95
N VAL A 14 -15.19 3.65 1.67
CA VAL A 14 -16.24 3.09 0.81
C VAL A 14 -15.96 1.60 0.62
N PRO A 15 -16.80 0.70 1.15
CA PRO A 15 -16.61 -0.73 0.99
C PRO A 15 -17.04 -1.17 -0.42
N ILE A 16 -16.11 -1.80 -1.16
CA ILE A 16 -16.36 -2.36 -2.49
C ILE A 16 -16.37 -3.88 -2.39
N PHE A 17 -17.48 -4.51 -2.77
CA PHE A 17 -17.58 -5.97 -2.76
C PHE A 17 -16.63 -6.60 -3.78
N LYS A 18 -15.86 -7.61 -3.36
CA LYS A 18 -14.88 -8.32 -4.20
C LYS A 18 -15.52 -9.21 -5.27
N ARG A 19 -16.86 -9.27 -5.35
CA ARG A 19 -17.65 -10.13 -6.26
C ARG A 19 -17.35 -11.62 -6.07
N LYS A 20 -16.99 -12.01 -4.85
CA LYS A 20 -16.67 -13.39 -4.46
C LYS A 20 -17.02 -13.57 -2.98
N GLY A 21 -17.59 -14.74 -2.65
CA GLY A 21 -17.96 -15.10 -1.28
C GLY A 21 -19.32 -14.57 -0.85
N ASP A 22 -19.60 -14.67 0.44
CA ASP A 22 -20.83 -14.16 1.06
C ASP A 22 -20.80 -12.63 1.15
N VAL A 23 -21.94 -12.01 0.79
CA VAL A 23 -22.18 -10.56 0.88
C VAL A 23 -22.31 -10.11 2.33
N MET A 24 -22.71 -10.99 3.24
CA MET A 24 -22.82 -10.67 4.67
C MET A 24 -21.47 -10.70 5.40
N ASP A 25 -20.44 -11.26 4.78
CA ASP A 25 -19.09 -11.31 5.34
C ASP A 25 -18.28 -10.06 4.95
N CYS A 26 -17.95 -9.26 5.96
CA CYS A 26 -17.20 -8.01 5.82
C CYS A 26 -15.79 -8.22 5.22
N THR A 27 -15.21 -9.41 5.33
CA THR A 27 -13.88 -9.72 4.77
C THR A 27 -13.89 -9.81 3.24
N ASN A 28 -15.08 -9.99 2.64
CA ASN A 28 -15.28 -9.99 1.18
C ASN A 28 -15.41 -8.59 0.57
N TYR A 29 -15.15 -7.54 1.37
CA TYR A 29 -15.10 -6.15 0.90
C TYR A 29 -13.67 -5.62 0.89
N ARG A 30 -13.42 -4.67 -0.01
CA ARG A 30 -12.23 -3.82 -0.03
C ARG A 30 -12.65 -2.42 0.39
N GLY A 31 -12.18 -1.96 1.56
CA GLY A 31 -12.40 -0.59 2.01
C GLY A 31 -11.51 0.38 1.24
N ILE A 32 -12.10 1.22 0.38
CA ILE A 32 -11.37 2.30 -0.28
C ILE A 32 -11.43 3.55 0.57
N LYS A 33 -10.29 4.00 1.08
CA LYS A 33 -10.16 5.21 1.89
C LYS A 33 -10.14 6.45 0.98
N LEU A 34 -11.19 7.26 1.05
CA LEU A 34 -11.29 8.56 0.39
C LEU A 34 -10.81 9.64 1.36
N ILE A 35 -9.70 10.27 1.02
CA ILE A 35 -9.10 11.39 1.76
C ILE A 35 -9.31 12.71 1.00
N ALA A 36 -9.06 13.84 1.68
CA ALA A 36 -9.14 15.18 1.09
C ALA A 36 -8.25 15.32 -0.16
N HIS A 37 -8.71 16.08 -1.16
CA HIS A 37 -7.95 16.31 -2.40
C HIS A 37 -6.56 16.92 -2.15
N THR A 38 -6.49 17.89 -1.24
CA THR A 38 -5.25 18.52 -0.80
C THR A 38 -4.29 17.50 -0.15
N MET A 39 -4.82 16.55 0.63
CA MET A 39 -4.02 15.49 1.22
C MET A 39 -3.44 14.55 0.16
N LYS A 40 -4.19 14.21 -0.90
CA LYS A 40 -3.66 13.40 -2.02
C LYS A 40 -2.49 14.08 -2.73
N ILE A 41 -2.58 15.40 -2.93
CA ILE A 41 -1.50 16.18 -3.53
C ILE A 41 -0.27 16.15 -2.61
N TYR A 42 -0.47 16.31 -1.30
CA TYR A 42 0.60 16.26 -0.31
C TYR A 42 1.26 14.87 -0.25
N GLU A 43 0.47 13.79 -0.18
CA GLU A 43 0.96 12.41 -0.25
C GLU A 43 1.82 12.18 -1.49
N ARG A 44 1.38 12.69 -2.65
CA ARG A 44 2.14 12.56 -3.89
C ARG A 44 3.48 13.30 -3.83
N LEU A 45 3.52 14.49 -3.23
CA LEU A 45 4.76 15.24 -3.04
C LEU A 45 5.73 14.50 -2.12
N VAL A 46 5.22 13.91 -1.03
CA VAL A 46 6.03 13.10 -0.10
C VAL A 46 6.56 11.85 -0.78
N ASP A 47 5.72 11.10 -1.51
CA ASP A 47 6.14 9.94 -2.32
C ASP A 47 7.25 10.29 -3.33
N MET A 48 7.09 11.40 -4.06
CA MET A 48 8.12 11.86 -5.00
C MET A 48 9.46 12.12 -4.32
N ARG A 49 9.46 12.73 -3.13
CA ARG A 49 10.69 12.97 -2.36
C ARG A 49 11.29 11.68 -1.82
N LEU A 50 10.47 10.76 -1.31
CA LEU A 50 10.92 9.48 -0.77
C LEU A 50 11.60 8.63 -1.85
N ARG A 51 11.06 8.63 -3.07
CA ARG A 51 11.67 7.95 -4.23
C ARG A 51 13.06 8.47 -4.60
N GLY A 52 13.36 9.72 -4.27
CA GLY A 52 14.70 10.31 -4.47
C GLY A 52 15.73 9.86 -3.43
N VAL A 53 15.29 9.21 -2.35
CA VAL A 53 16.15 8.79 -1.23
C VAL A 53 16.24 7.27 -1.13
N VAL A 54 15.14 6.57 -1.40
CA VAL A 54 15.06 5.12 -1.22
C VAL A 54 15.52 4.39 -2.48
N GLU A 55 16.55 3.57 -2.33
CA GLU A 55 16.91 2.58 -3.35
C GLU A 55 15.95 1.39 -3.30
N ILE A 56 15.31 1.11 -4.45
CA ILE A 56 14.39 -0.02 -4.60
C ILE A 56 15.09 -1.14 -5.34
N ALA A 57 14.87 -2.37 -4.89
CA ALA A 57 15.50 -3.55 -5.44
C ALA A 57 15.23 -3.70 -6.97
N PRO A 58 16.24 -4.13 -7.76
CA PRO A 58 16.13 -4.21 -9.21
C PRO A 58 15.10 -5.23 -9.71
N ASP A 59 14.73 -6.19 -8.87
CA ASP A 59 13.73 -7.24 -9.09
C ASP A 59 12.31 -6.86 -8.64
N GLN A 60 12.10 -5.63 -8.14
CA GLN A 60 10.76 -5.11 -7.85
C GLN A 60 10.08 -4.62 -9.13
N PHE A 61 8.94 -5.22 -9.50
CA PHE A 61 8.16 -4.79 -10.67
C PHE A 61 6.92 -3.97 -10.28
N GLY A 62 6.39 -4.18 -9.07
CA GLY A 62 5.22 -3.47 -8.59
C GLY A 62 5.53 -2.04 -8.19
N PHE A 63 4.68 -1.09 -8.59
CA PHE A 63 4.76 0.34 -8.22
C PHE A 63 6.04 1.06 -8.66
N ILE A 64 6.77 0.50 -9.62
CA ILE A 64 7.95 1.09 -10.25
C ILE A 64 7.57 1.64 -11.63
N PRO A 65 7.89 2.92 -11.92
CA PRO A 65 7.72 3.46 -13.26
C PRO A 65 8.44 2.60 -14.31
N GLU A 66 7.87 2.51 -15.50
CA GLU A 66 8.48 1.79 -16.64
C GLU A 66 8.67 0.27 -16.44
N ARG A 67 8.09 -0.31 -15.38
CA ARG A 67 8.02 -1.76 -15.18
C ARG A 67 6.57 -2.22 -15.16
N SER A 68 6.33 -3.37 -15.79
CA SER A 68 5.00 -3.96 -15.92
C SER A 68 4.97 -5.41 -15.46
N ALA A 69 3.76 -5.92 -15.25
CA ALA A 69 3.56 -7.35 -15.00
C ALA A 69 4.00 -8.20 -16.20
N ILE A 70 3.99 -7.65 -17.42
CA ILE A 70 4.43 -8.35 -18.63
C ILE A 70 5.94 -8.64 -18.54
N ASP A 71 6.73 -7.69 -18.04
CA ASP A 71 8.18 -7.86 -17.87
C ASP A 71 8.50 -8.96 -16.86
N ALA A 72 7.80 -8.97 -15.72
CA ALA A 72 7.93 -10.01 -14.71
C ALA A 72 7.56 -11.41 -15.25
N ILE A 73 6.45 -11.51 -15.99
CA ILE A 73 6.01 -12.75 -16.63
C ILE A 73 7.03 -13.20 -17.69
N PHE A 74 7.56 -12.27 -18.49
CA PHE A 74 8.56 -12.57 -19.49
C PHE A 74 9.81 -13.18 -18.85
N ILE A 75 10.33 -12.56 -17.78
CA ILE A 75 11.51 -13.08 -17.06
C ILE A 75 11.23 -14.47 -16.48
N ALA A 76 10.07 -14.67 -15.84
CA ALA A 76 9.68 -15.98 -15.32
C ALA A 76 9.65 -17.05 -16.43
N ARG A 77 9.07 -16.72 -17.60
CA ARG A 77 9.05 -17.61 -18.77
C ARG A 77 10.44 -17.91 -19.31
N GLN A 78 11.32 -16.91 -19.40
CA GLN A 78 12.71 -17.10 -19.83
C GLN A 78 13.47 -18.07 -18.92
N VAL A 79 13.24 -17.99 -17.60
CA VAL A 79 13.80 -18.94 -16.64
C VAL A 79 13.26 -20.35 -16.90
N MET A 80 11.95 -20.50 -17.07
CA MET A 80 11.32 -21.81 -17.34
C MET A 80 11.87 -22.46 -18.62
N GLU A 81 11.96 -21.70 -19.72
CA GLU A 81 12.46 -22.23 -21.00
C GLU A 81 13.93 -22.66 -20.89
N LYS A 82 14.80 -21.89 -20.21
CA LYS A 82 16.20 -22.28 -20.00
C LYS A 82 16.37 -23.59 -19.22
N TYR A 83 15.49 -23.88 -18.27
CA TYR A 83 15.52 -25.15 -17.55
C TYR A 83 15.01 -26.30 -18.43
N ARG A 84 13.97 -26.02 -19.23
CA ARG A 84 13.42 -26.96 -20.21
C ARG A 84 14.45 -27.37 -21.27
N GLU A 85 15.20 -26.42 -21.85
CA GLU A 85 16.29 -26.67 -22.80
C GLU A 85 17.35 -27.63 -22.24
N LYS A 86 17.60 -27.57 -20.93
CA LYS A 86 18.60 -28.40 -20.24
C LYS A 86 18.02 -29.71 -19.71
N ASN A 87 16.75 -30.03 -20.02
CA ASN A 87 16.02 -31.17 -19.44
C ASN A 87 16.12 -31.23 -17.90
N LYS A 88 16.11 -30.06 -17.24
CA LYS A 88 16.13 -29.96 -15.77
C LYS A 88 14.75 -29.61 -15.23
N PRO A 89 14.35 -30.17 -14.08
CA PRO A 89 13.10 -29.76 -13.43
C PRO A 89 13.19 -28.29 -13.00
N CYS A 90 12.09 -27.55 -13.19
CA CYS A 90 11.93 -26.17 -12.75
C CYS A 90 10.74 -26.11 -11.78
N HIS A 91 10.95 -25.57 -10.59
CA HIS A 91 9.90 -25.38 -9.58
C HIS A 91 9.79 -23.89 -9.26
N ILE A 92 8.56 -23.38 -9.24
CA ILE A 92 8.25 -21.98 -8.94
C ILE A 92 7.29 -21.94 -7.76
N ALA A 93 7.62 -21.17 -6.73
CA ALA A 93 6.76 -20.92 -5.58
C ALA A 93 6.12 -19.52 -5.71
N PHE A 94 4.81 -19.43 -5.51
CA PHE A 94 4.09 -18.17 -5.46
C PHE A 94 3.77 -17.85 -4.00
N LEU A 95 4.16 -16.66 -3.55
CA LEU A 95 3.86 -16.15 -2.23
C LEU A 95 2.93 -14.94 -2.36
N ASP A 96 1.86 -14.94 -1.56
CA ASP A 96 0.93 -13.81 -1.44
C ASP A 96 0.74 -13.45 0.03
N LEU A 97 0.79 -12.15 0.33
CA LEU A 97 0.64 -11.64 1.69
C LEU A 97 -0.82 -11.22 1.94
N GLU A 98 -1.50 -11.95 2.82
CA GLU A 98 -2.88 -11.63 3.18
C GLU A 98 -2.94 -10.29 3.93
N LYS A 99 -3.70 -9.32 3.40
CA LYS A 99 -3.97 -8.00 4.01
C LYS A 99 -2.68 -7.23 4.39
N ALA A 100 -1.69 -7.25 3.48
CA ALA A 100 -0.37 -6.67 3.72
C ALA A 100 -0.38 -5.23 4.30
N TYR A 101 -1.20 -4.33 3.75
CA TYR A 101 -1.31 -2.95 4.22
C TYR A 101 -1.97 -2.82 5.60
N ASP A 102 -2.96 -3.66 5.88
CA ASP A 102 -3.72 -3.60 7.14
C ASP A 102 -2.92 -4.19 8.30
N ARG A 103 -2.08 -5.20 8.02
CA ARG A 103 -1.31 -5.96 9.00
C ARG A 103 0.06 -5.38 9.33
N LEU A 104 0.59 -4.45 8.53
CA LEU A 104 1.92 -3.89 8.76
C LEU A 104 1.92 -3.01 10.03
N PRO A 105 2.68 -3.37 11.08
CA PRO A 105 2.82 -2.52 12.26
C PRO A 105 3.54 -1.22 11.90
N ARG A 106 3.00 -0.10 12.38
CA ARG A 106 3.52 1.23 12.04
C ARG A 106 4.91 1.46 12.62
N SER A 107 5.21 0.90 13.80
CA SER A 107 6.53 0.94 14.43
C SER A 107 7.62 0.40 13.49
N ILE A 108 7.37 -0.76 12.88
CA ILE A 108 8.28 -1.41 11.92
C ILE A 108 8.47 -0.53 10.68
N LEU A 109 7.42 0.14 10.20
CA LEU A 109 7.54 1.07 9.08
C LEU A 109 8.53 2.20 9.40
N TRP A 110 8.46 2.78 10.61
CA TRP A 110 9.38 3.85 11.04
C TRP A 110 10.82 3.36 11.14
N GLU A 111 11.02 2.16 11.67
CA GLU A 111 12.34 1.52 11.76
C GLU A 111 12.94 1.29 10.37
N VAL A 112 12.18 0.66 9.47
CA VAL A 112 12.62 0.40 8.08
C VAL A 112 12.92 1.70 7.34
N MET A 113 12.14 2.76 7.54
CA MET A 113 12.43 4.06 6.93
C MET A 113 13.81 4.60 7.37
N ARG A 114 14.12 4.52 8.66
CA ARG A 114 15.42 4.96 9.19
C ARG A 114 16.57 4.08 8.70
N GLU A 115 16.39 2.76 8.70
CA GLU A 115 17.39 1.81 8.18
C GLU A 115 17.70 2.04 6.69
N ARG A 116 16.70 2.49 5.92
CA ARG A 116 16.85 2.85 4.51
C ARG A 116 17.46 4.23 4.28
N GLY A 117 17.97 4.89 5.33
CA GLY A 117 18.65 6.18 5.24
C GLY A 117 17.71 7.36 5.01
N ILE A 118 16.41 7.20 5.24
CA ILE A 118 15.45 8.30 5.10
C ILE A 118 15.66 9.30 6.24
N PRO A 119 15.86 10.60 5.95
CA PRO A 119 16.07 11.61 6.98
C PRO A 119 14.93 11.67 8.01
N GLU A 120 15.27 11.88 9.28
CA GLU A 120 14.30 11.87 10.38
C GLU A 120 13.16 12.89 10.19
N TYR A 121 13.42 14.03 9.55
CA TYR A 121 12.37 15.00 9.26
C TYR A 121 11.30 14.44 8.31
N MET A 122 11.66 13.54 7.38
CA MET A 122 10.71 12.87 6.49
C MET A 122 9.96 11.75 7.22
N VAL A 123 10.64 11.01 8.09
CA VAL A 123 10.00 10.01 8.97
C VAL A 123 8.92 10.68 9.81
N ASN A 124 9.23 11.81 10.44
CA ASN A 124 8.29 12.61 11.23
C ASN A 124 7.11 13.12 10.41
N ILE A 125 7.32 13.52 9.14
CA ILE A 125 6.23 13.90 8.23
C ILE A 125 5.29 12.70 8.02
N VAL A 126 5.82 11.53 7.69
CA VAL A 126 4.98 10.35 7.46
C VAL A 126 4.26 9.95 8.75
N GLN A 127 4.92 9.99 9.90
CA GLN A 127 4.28 9.75 11.20
C GLN A 127 3.10 10.69 11.45
N ASP A 128 3.29 11.99 11.23
CA ASP A 128 2.24 12.99 11.40
C ASP A 128 1.08 12.83 10.40
N MET A 129 1.31 12.24 9.23
CA MET A 129 0.23 11.89 8.29
C MET A 129 -0.68 10.76 8.82
N TYR A 130 -0.15 9.86 9.65
CA TYR A 130 -0.93 8.79 10.28
C TYR A 130 -1.51 9.20 11.64
N ASP A 131 -0.83 10.07 12.38
CA ASP A 131 -1.27 10.50 13.70
C ASP A 131 -2.67 11.14 13.65
N GLY A 132 -3.53 10.81 14.62
CA GLY A 132 -4.89 11.36 14.70
C GLY A 132 -5.78 11.17 13.46
N ALA A 133 -5.40 10.32 12.49
CA ALA A 133 -6.19 10.08 11.29
C ALA A 133 -7.48 9.32 11.64
N THR A 134 -8.62 9.83 11.20
CA THR A 134 -9.93 9.24 11.45
C THR A 134 -10.60 8.79 10.15
N ALA A 135 -11.46 7.78 10.24
CA ALA A 135 -12.26 7.33 9.10
C ALA A 135 -13.71 7.08 9.50
N ARG A 136 -14.61 7.26 8.54
CA ARG A 136 -16.03 6.90 8.66
C ARG A 136 -16.40 5.98 7.51
N VAL A 137 -17.20 4.95 7.75
CA VAL A 137 -17.64 4.04 6.69
C VAL A 137 -18.92 4.59 6.06
N ARG A 138 -18.91 4.71 4.73
CA ARG A 138 -20.11 4.98 3.94
C ARG A 138 -20.79 3.66 3.60
N THR A 139 -22.04 3.50 4.00
CA THR A 139 -22.87 2.36 3.64
C THR A 139 -23.53 2.57 2.26
N ARG A 140 -24.14 1.51 1.73
CA ARG A 140 -24.76 1.51 0.39
C ARG A 140 -25.95 2.47 0.26
N ASP A 141 -26.62 2.76 1.38
CA ASP A 141 -27.71 3.73 1.52
C ASP A 141 -27.21 5.14 1.91
N GLU A 142 -25.94 5.44 1.63
CA GLU A 142 -25.28 6.73 1.88
C GLU A 142 -25.15 7.14 3.36
N ARG A 143 -25.56 6.29 4.30
CA ARG A 143 -25.34 6.56 5.73
C ARG A 143 -23.85 6.51 6.06
N ILE A 144 -23.45 7.37 7.00
CA ILE A 144 -22.06 7.48 7.44
C ILE A 144 -21.97 6.97 8.88
N ILE A 145 -21.33 5.82 9.06
CA ILE A 145 -21.08 5.23 10.38
C ILE A 145 -19.69 5.67 10.83
N ARG A 146 -19.59 6.34 11.98
CA ARG A 146 -18.30 6.60 12.64
C ARG A 146 -17.76 5.28 13.16
N ILE A 147 -16.62 4.87 12.65
CA ILE A 147 -15.82 3.80 13.24
C ILE A 147 -14.58 4.42 13.84
N ARG A 148 -14.23 4.03 15.07
CA ARG A 148 -12.89 4.29 15.58
C ARG A 148 -12.00 3.26 14.90
N LEU A 149 -11.07 3.72 14.06
CA LEU A 149 -10.03 2.84 13.55
C LEU A 149 -9.21 2.38 14.77
N SER A 150 -9.36 1.11 15.14
CA SER A 150 -8.43 0.46 16.04
C SER A 150 -7.12 0.33 15.27
N VAL A 151 -6.14 1.18 15.61
CA VAL A 151 -4.82 1.23 14.97
C VAL A 151 -3.92 0.13 15.51
#